data_AF-A0A1A0HBH3-F1
#
_entry.id   AF-A0A1A0HBH3-F1
#
_cell.length_a   1.000
_cell.length_b   1.000
_cell.length_c   1.000
_cell.angle_alpha   90.00
_cell.angle_beta   90.00
_cell.angle_gamma   90.00
#
_symmetry.space_group_name_H-M   'P 1'
#
loop_
_entity.id
_entity.type
_entity.pdbx_description
1 polymer ?
#
loop_
_entity_poly.entity_id
_entity_poly.type
_entity_poly.pdbx_seq_one_letter_code
_entity_poly.pdbx_strand_id
1 'polypeptide(L)'
;MDAFVAKYWYNPALAGQQKLSSNSYFDVLSTQRDRRQIGRENATLVMLVRNSELKGALQSMRSLEDRFNRDYKYPWVFLNDVPFDEDFMDQTTAMASGETFYELVPPEDWNPPPHIDRRRLDDNIANSQHIIYGFSKSYRNMCHFNSGYFYRQKRLLDYEWYFRVEPDVEYMCDFMYDPFELLRTNNKTYGFTITIPEYQDTIPTLWDTVEDFISKFPQHLHPNNAYDFLTTNDSDVFFHTHAHSDSKYNMCHFWSNFEVGNLDFFRGEAYGAYFDHLDQAGGFYYERWGDAPVHSIGLALLLDRDAIHHFEDIGYYHAPYMACPQSREVQSVKRCICRKFDENGEHKGVDVMPPSCLPRWWRYGGGKKFLNENDYSF
;
A
#
# COMPACT_ATOMS: atom_id res chain seq x y z
N MET A 1 3.30 11.74 27.28
CA MET A 1 2.18 12.56 27.80
C MET A 1 2.66 13.33 29.02
N ASP A 2 2.37 14.62 29.14
CA ASP A 2 2.78 15.42 30.31
C ASP A 2 2.14 14.82 31.58
N ALA A 3 2.95 14.50 32.60
CA ALA A 3 2.50 13.88 33.84
C ALA A 3 1.42 14.73 34.57
N PHE A 4 1.35 16.02 34.26
CA PHE A 4 0.32 16.91 34.78
C PHE A 4 -1.06 16.69 34.14
N VAL A 5 -1.11 16.34 32.85
CA VAL A 5 -2.37 16.12 32.10
C VAL A 5 -3.03 14.80 32.49
N ALA A 6 -2.24 13.75 32.74
CA ALA A 6 -2.75 12.43 33.15
C ALA A 6 -3.54 12.48 34.48
N LYS A 7 -3.17 13.38 35.40
CA LYS A 7 -3.80 13.50 36.72
C LYS A 7 -5.22 14.07 36.70
N TYR A 8 -5.60 14.82 35.67
CA TYR A 8 -6.88 15.54 35.61
C TYR A 8 -7.77 15.13 34.43
N TRP A 9 -7.44 14.05 33.73
CA TRP A 9 -8.22 13.57 32.60
C TRP A 9 -9.52 12.90 33.07
N TYR A 10 -10.66 13.32 32.52
CA TYR A 10 -11.94 12.65 32.71
C TYR A 10 -12.05 11.44 31.77
N ASN A 11 -12.11 10.23 32.32
CA ASN A 11 -12.31 8.99 31.57
C ASN A 11 -13.80 8.59 31.66
N PRO A 12 -14.58 8.69 30.58
CA PRO A 12 -15.99 8.33 30.58
C PRO A 12 -16.26 6.83 30.80
N ALA A 13 -15.25 5.97 30.71
CA ALA A 13 -15.38 4.53 30.97
C ALA A 13 -15.29 4.17 32.47
N LEU A 14 -14.77 5.07 33.32
CA LEU A 14 -14.62 4.81 34.76
C LEU A 14 -15.87 5.25 35.53
N ALA A 15 -16.56 4.28 36.13
CA ALA A 15 -17.74 4.54 36.94
C ALA A 15 -17.41 5.43 38.15
N GLY A 16 -18.19 6.49 38.36
CA GLY A 16 -18.07 7.38 39.52
C GLY A 16 -17.04 8.51 39.39
N GLN A 17 -16.31 8.62 38.27
CA GLN A 17 -15.42 9.77 38.05
C GLN A 17 -16.25 11.03 37.74
N GLN A 18 -15.93 12.14 38.42
CA GLN A 18 -16.59 13.42 38.16
C GLN A 18 -16.16 13.97 36.79
N LYS A 19 -17.14 14.25 35.92
CA LYS A 19 -16.91 14.95 34.66
C LYS A 19 -16.64 16.43 34.92
N LEU A 20 -15.66 17.00 34.22
CA LEU A 20 -15.43 18.45 34.22
C LEU A 20 -16.68 19.19 33.73
N SER A 21 -16.94 20.39 34.27
CA SER A 21 -18.02 21.24 33.78
C SER A 21 -17.81 21.51 32.29
N SER A 22 -18.87 21.32 31.51
CA SER A 22 -18.81 21.45 30.05
C SER A 22 -20.11 22.08 29.56
N ASN A 23 -19.99 23.10 28.70
CA ASN A 23 -21.09 23.69 27.93
C ASN A 23 -21.19 23.05 26.53
N SER A 24 -20.70 21.81 26.37
CA SER A 24 -20.73 21.09 25.10
C SER A 24 -22.04 20.32 24.95
N TYR A 25 -22.67 20.44 23.78
CA TYR A 25 -23.96 19.83 23.45
C TYR A 25 -23.80 18.51 22.68
N PHE A 26 -22.96 17.60 23.16
CA PHE A 26 -22.83 16.27 22.58
C PHE A 26 -23.05 15.18 23.64
N ASP A 27 -24.00 14.29 23.37
CA ASP A 27 -24.38 13.18 24.26
C ASP A 27 -23.78 11.83 23.81
N VAL A 28 -23.02 11.82 22.72
CA VAL A 28 -22.46 10.59 22.15
C VAL A 28 -21.18 10.21 22.90
N LEU A 29 -21.21 9.06 23.57
CA LEU A 29 -20.02 8.44 24.17
C LEU A 29 -19.31 7.57 23.13
N SER A 30 -17.99 7.70 23.01
CA SER A 30 -17.18 6.87 22.10
C SER A 30 -17.34 5.37 22.36
N THR A 31 -17.57 4.99 23.63
CA THR A 31 -17.82 3.62 24.09
C THR A 31 -19.17 3.05 23.63
N GLN A 32 -20.08 3.89 23.15
CA GLN A 32 -21.43 3.50 22.71
C GLN A 32 -21.60 3.54 21.19
N ARG A 33 -20.50 3.72 20.43
CA ARG A 33 -20.57 3.74 18.96
C ARG A 33 -20.97 2.35 18.43
N ASP A 34 -21.95 2.33 17.53
CA ASP A 34 -22.27 1.13 16.75
C ASP A 34 -21.18 0.89 15.70
N ARG A 35 -20.37 -0.14 15.92
CA ARG A 35 -19.24 -0.54 15.07
C ARG A 35 -19.59 -1.63 14.07
N ARG A 36 -20.86 -2.04 13.99
CA ARG A 36 -21.28 -3.07 13.04
C ARG A 36 -20.97 -2.62 11.62
N GLN A 37 -20.26 -3.48 10.89
CA GLN A 37 -19.94 -3.28 9.49
C GLN A 37 -21.22 -3.06 8.67
N ILE A 38 -21.18 -2.05 7.79
CA ILE A 38 -22.24 -1.70 6.82
C ILE A 38 -21.87 -2.22 5.43
N GLY A 39 -20.60 -2.13 5.06
CA GLY A 39 -20.04 -2.70 3.83
C GLY A 39 -20.28 -4.20 3.76
N ARG A 40 -20.44 -4.73 2.55
CA ARG A 40 -20.94 -6.09 2.33
C ARG A 40 -19.85 -7.13 2.12
N GLU A 41 -18.65 -6.68 1.80
CA GLU A 41 -17.56 -7.57 1.42
C GLU A 41 -16.85 -8.13 2.65
N ASN A 42 -16.24 -9.31 2.53
CA ASN A 42 -15.37 -9.85 3.58
C ASN A 42 -14.00 -9.16 3.50
N ALA A 43 -13.90 -7.97 4.08
CA ALA A 43 -12.75 -7.08 3.87
C ALA A 43 -12.29 -6.39 5.16
N THR A 44 -11.03 -5.97 5.19
CA THR A 44 -10.46 -5.19 6.28
C THR A 44 -9.51 -4.11 5.79
N LEU A 45 -9.36 -3.05 6.58
CA LEU A 45 -8.31 -2.04 6.44
C LEU A 45 -7.09 -2.50 7.24
N VAL A 46 -5.91 -2.57 6.62
CA VAL A 46 -4.70 -3.12 7.25
C VAL A 46 -3.62 -2.04 7.34
N MET A 47 -3.01 -1.91 8.50
CA MET A 47 -1.90 -0.98 8.73
C MET A 47 -0.78 -1.67 9.53
N LEU A 48 0.39 -1.82 8.92
CA LEU A 48 1.62 -2.19 9.62
C LEU A 48 2.26 -0.91 10.16
N VAL A 49 2.37 -0.77 11.47
CA VAL A 49 2.71 0.53 12.08
C VAL A 49 3.34 0.38 13.45
N ARG A 50 4.28 1.27 13.76
CA ARG A 50 4.95 1.32 15.08
C ARG A 50 4.19 2.21 16.05
N ASN A 51 4.34 1.94 17.35
CA ASN A 51 3.79 2.80 18.41
C ASN A 51 4.20 4.28 18.25
N SER A 52 5.44 4.54 17.82
CA SER A 52 5.97 5.89 17.60
C SER A 52 5.30 6.68 16.47
N GLU A 53 4.56 6.01 15.59
CA GLU A 53 3.92 6.58 14.40
C GLU A 53 2.44 6.92 14.63
N LEU A 54 1.96 6.83 15.89
CA LEU A 54 0.57 7.09 16.28
C LEU A 54 -0.03 8.36 15.66
N LYS A 55 0.75 9.46 15.63
CA LYS A 55 0.27 10.73 15.05
C LYS A 55 -0.03 10.58 13.55
N GLY A 56 0.89 10.00 12.79
CA GLY A 56 0.72 9.77 11.34
C GLY A 56 -0.37 8.75 11.04
N ALA A 57 -0.50 7.72 11.89
CA ALA A 57 -1.58 6.74 11.82
C ALA A 57 -2.95 7.41 12.00
N LEU A 58 -3.14 8.22 13.05
CA LEU A 58 -4.40 8.92 13.31
C LEU A 58 -4.77 9.92 12.20
N GLN A 59 -3.78 10.59 11.59
CA GLN A 59 -4.01 11.48 10.45
C GLN A 59 -4.54 10.71 9.23
N SER A 60 -3.91 9.58 8.93
CA SER A 60 -4.29 8.68 7.82
C SER A 60 -5.66 8.06 8.03
N MET A 61 -5.91 7.53 9.24
CA MET A 61 -7.20 6.99 9.64
C MET A 61 -8.30 8.02 9.51
N ARG A 62 -8.09 9.23 10.05
CA ARG A 62 -9.09 10.31 9.94
C ARG A 62 -9.40 10.62 8.48
N SER A 63 -8.37 10.73 7.65
CA SER A 63 -8.53 10.99 6.23
C SER A 63 -9.38 9.90 5.57
N LEU A 64 -9.08 8.62 5.80
CA LEU A 64 -9.85 7.53 5.20
C LEU A 64 -11.27 7.40 5.79
N GLU A 65 -11.43 7.59 7.10
CA GLU A 65 -12.74 7.58 7.77
C GLU A 65 -13.63 8.70 7.23
N ASP A 66 -13.09 9.91 7.06
CA ASP A 66 -13.85 11.06 6.55
C ASP A 66 -14.27 10.91 5.08
N ARG A 67 -13.48 10.17 4.28
CA ARG A 67 -13.70 9.99 2.83
C ARG A 67 -14.39 8.70 2.44
N PHE A 68 -14.33 7.67 3.28
CA PHE A 68 -14.77 6.32 2.95
C PHE A 68 -15.35 5.60 4.17
N ASN A 69 -14.51 5.28 5.16
CA ASN A 69 -14.83 4.16 6.04
C ASN A 69 -15.96 4.47 7.03
N ARG A 70 -16.29 5.74 7.33
CA ARG A 70 -17.44 6.04 8.20
C ARG A 70 -18.77 5.53 7.64
N ASP A 71 -18.86 5.40 6.32
CA ASP A 71 -20.08 5.00 5.61
C ASP A 71 -20.19 3.47 5.50
N TYR A 72 -19.07 2.74 5.57
CA TYR A 72 -18.99 1.28 5.39
C TYR A 72 -18.58 0.50 6.64
N LYS A 73 -17.84 1.13 7.56
CA LYS A 73 -17.40 0.59 8.84
C LYS A 73 -16.66 -0.75 8.73
N TYR A 74 -15.79 -0.88 7.73
CA TYR A 74 -14.91 -2.03 7.65
C TYR A 74 -13.96 -2.06 8.86
N PRO A 75 -13.63 -3.26 9.38
CA PRO A 75 -12.73 -3.40 10.52
C PRO A 75 -11.31 -2.98 10.15
N TRP A 76 -10.60 -2.43 11.13
CA TRP A 76 -9.16 -2.13 11.06
C TRP A 76 -8.35 -3.22 11.73
N VAL A 77 -7.30 -3.69 11.05
CA VAL A 77 -6.28 -4.60 11.60
C VAL A 77 -4.95 -3.87 11.62
N PHE A 78 -4.42 -3.68 12.83
CA PHE A 78 -3.10 -3.12 13.06
C PHE A 78 -2.10 -4.24 13.33
N LEU A 79 -0.98 -4.21 12.62
CA LEU A 79 0.12 -5.16 12.74
C LEU A 79 1.36 -4.42 13.23
N ASN A 80 2.15 -5.06 14.12
CA ASN A 80 3.41 -4.48 14.62
C ASN A 80 4.37 -5.61 15.04
N ASP A 81 5.67 -5.39 14.91
CA ASP A 81 6.72 -6.33 15.33
C ASP A 81 7.00 -6.28 16.84
N VAL A 82 6.39 -5.33 17.54
CA VAL A 82 6.35 -5.26 19.01
C VAL A 82 4.90 -5.07 19.50
N PRO A 83 4.60 -5.36 20.78
CA PRO A 83 3.27 -5.11 21.34
C PRO A 83 2.85 -3.65 21.22
N PHE A 84 1.58 -3.40 20.92
CA PHE A 84 1.02 -2.06 20.89
C PHE A 84 0.89 -1.45 22.28
N ASP A 85 1.19 -0.16 22.40
CA ASP A 85 0.99 0.60 23.63
C ASP A 85 -0.52 0.84 23.86
N GLU A 86 -0.95 0.91 25.12
CA GLU A 86 -2.36 1.18 25.48
C GLU A 86 -2.87 2.48 24.85
N ASP A 87 -2.06 3.54 24.87
CA ASP A 87 -2.42 4.84 24.26
C ASP A 87 -2.62 4.74 22.74
N PHE A 88 -1.83 3.88 22.07
CA PHE A 88 -2.00 3.63 20.64
C PHE A 88 -3.35 2.98 20.37
N MET A 89 -3.66 1.89 21.10
CA MET A 89 -4.91 1.14 20.95
C MET A 89 -6.13 1.99 21.29
N ASP A 90 -6.06 2.79 22.36
CA ASP A 90 -7.16 3.66 22.79
C ASP A 90 -7.48 4.72 21.74
N GLN A 91 -6.47 5.44 21.26
CA GLN A 91 -6.68 6.54 20.32
C GLN A 91 -7.13 6.06 18.93
N THR A 92 -6.53 4.98 18.43
CA THR A 92 -6.93 4.41 17.12
C THR A 92 -8.32 3.77 17.19
N THR A 93 -8.66 3.08 18.29
CA THR A 93 -10.04 2.60 18.52
C THR A 93 -11.05 3.74 18.60
N ALA A 94 -10.69 4.86 19.24
CA ALA A 94 -11.55 6.03 19.31
C ALA A 94 -11.74 6.74 17.94
N MET A 95 -10.73 6.67 17.07
CA MET A 95 -10.78 7.21 15.70
C MET A 95 -11.66 6.36 14.78
N ALA A 96 -11.49 5.04 14.82
CA ALA A 96 -12.16 4.10 13.93
C ALA A 96 -13.70 4.12 14.08
N SER A 97 -14.40 3.99 12.95
CA SER A 97 -15.85 3.77 12.92
C SER A 97 -16.24 2.28 13.02
N GLY A 98 -15.41 1.39 12.46
CA GLY A 98 -15.52 -0.07 12.54
C GLY A 98 -14.85 -0.67 13.78
N GLU A 99 -14.80 -2.00 13.86
CA GLU A 99 -14.03 -2.73 14.88
C GLU A 99 -12.52 -2.57 14.65
N THR A 100 -11.71 -2.69 15.71
CA THR A 100 -10.25 -2.59 15.67
C THR A 100 -9.62 -3.86 16.25
N PHE A 101 -8.57 -4.35 15.60
CA PHE A 101 -7.80 -5.51 16.01
C PHE A 101 -6.32 -5.15 16.03
N TYR A 102 -5.60 -5.61 17.07
CA TYR A 102 -4.18 -5.32 17.28
C TYR A 102 -3.43 -6.63 17.41
N GLU A 103 -2.61 -6.93 16.41
CA GLU A 103 -1.94 -8.24 16.31
C GLU A 103 -0.42 -8.05 16.33
N LEU A 104 0.24 -8.85 17.16
CA LEU A 104 1.70 -8.94 17.20
C LEU A 104 2.19 -9.88 16.11
N VAL A 105 3.07 -9.39 15.24
CA VAL A 105 3.71 -10.21 14.22
C VAL A 105 4.66 -11.20 14.89
N PRO A 106 4.54 -12.52 14.62
CA PRO A 106 5.46 -13.51 15.15
C PRO A 106 6.92 -13.19 14.74
N PRO A 107 7.90 -13.30 15.64
CA PRO A 107 9.30 -13.02 15.32
C PRO A 107 9.85 -13.81 14.13
N GLU A 108 9.34 -15.03 13.90
CA GLU A 108 9.67 -15.90 12.76
C GLU A 108 9.17 -15.38 11.41
N ASP A 109 8.10 -14.59 11.40
CA ASP A 109 7.52 -13.98 10.20
C ASP A 109 8.15 -12.60 9.90
N TRP A 110 8.86 -12.01 10.88
CA TRP A 110 9.46 -10.68 10.76
C TRP A 110 10.98 -10.71 10.58
N ASN A 111 11.68 -11.59 11.29
CA ASN A 111 13.14 -11.60 11.31
C ASN A 111 13.73 -12.35 10.12
N PRO A 112 14.99 -12.06 9.73
CA PRO A 112 15.65 -12.76 8.65
C PRO A 112 15.60 -14.29 8.81
N PRO A 113 15.19 -15.04 7.77
CA PRO A 113 15.10 -16.49 7.82
C PRO A 113 16.48 -17.16 7.98
N PRO A 114 16.54 -18.43 8.41
CA PRO A 114 17.79 -19.08 8.81
C PRO A 114 18.85 -19.23 7.71
N HIS A 115 18.46 -19.22 6.42
CA HIS A 115 19.39 -19.31 5.30
C HIS A 115 20.14 -17.99 5.01
N ILE A 116 19.75 -16.89 5.66
CA ILE A 116 20.42 -15.61 5.52
C ILE A 116 21.69 -15.56 6.37
N ASP A 117 22.83 -15.40 5.70
CA ASP A 117 24.13 -15.17 6.32
C ASP A 117 24.15 -13.78 6.98
N ARG A 118 24.17 -13.80 8.31
CA ARG A 118 24.15 -12.59 9.13
C ARG A 118 25.36 -11.68 8.88
N ARG A 119 26.55 -12.24 8.64
CA ARG A 119 27.74 -11.41 8.38
C ARG A 119 27.62 -10.70 7.05
N ARG A 120 27.18 -11.41 6.01
CA ARG A 120 26.95 -10.81 4.69
C ARG A 120 25.88 -9.71 4.74
N LEU A 121 24.80 -9.92 5.50
CA LEU A 121 23.77 -8.90 5.74
C LEU A 121 24.35 -7.67 6.45
N ASP A 122 25.06 -7.86 7.56
CA ASP A 122 25.62 -6.77 8.35
C ASP A 122 26.65 -5.96 7.52
N ASP A 123 27.49 -6.65 6.74
CA ASP A 123 28.44 -6.02 5.82
C ASP A 123 27.71 -5.23 4.71
N ASN A 124 26.62 -5.76 4.15
CA ASN A 124 25.84 -5.04 3.14
C ASN A 124 25.19 -3.77 3.72
N ILE A 125 24.57 -3.86 4.91
CA ILE A 125 23.99 -2.72 5.61
C ILE A 125 25.03 -1.62 5.86
N ALA A 126 26.23 -2.00 6.30
CA ALA A 126 27.32 -1.05 6.54
C ALA A 126 27.73 -0.28 5.27
N ASN A 127 27.65 -0.92 4.10
CA ASN A 127 28.04 -0.34 2.81
C ASN A 127 26.89 0.34 2.03
N SER A 128 25.65 0.26 2.52
CA SER A 128 24.45 0.75 1.83
C SER A 128 23.95 2.13 2.31
N GLN A 129 24.82 2.95 2.90
CA GLN A 129 24.46 4.28 3.45
C GLN A 129 23.99 5.28 2.39
N HIS A 130 24.43 5.09 1.13
CA HIS A 130 24.06 5.94 0.00
C HIS A 130 22.73 5.54 -0.66
N ILE A 131 22.16 4.39 -0.26
CA ILE A 131 20.89 3.87 -0.78
C ILE A 131 19.79 4.26 0.19
N ILE A 132 18.65 4.76 -0.32
CA ILE A 132 17.51 5.11 0.53
C ILE A 132 17.06 3.90 1.37
N TYR A 133 17.07 4.07 2.70
CA TYR A 133 16.86 3.02 3.70
C TYR A 133 17.78 1.79 3.60
N GLY A 134 18.83 1.81 2.79
CA GLY A 134 19.78 0.70 2.65
C GLY A 134 20.46 0.33 3.97
N PHE A 135 20.65 1.29 4.86
CA PHE A 135 21.21 1.08 6.20
C PHE A 135 20.22 0.46 7.21
N SER A 136 18.94 0.31 6.86
CA SER A 136 17.89 -0.05 7.82
C SER A 136 17.52 -1.54 7.76
N LYS A 137 17.92 -2.28 8.79
CA LYS A 137 17.51 -3.69 8.95
C LYS A 137 16.00 -3.85 9.10
N SER A 138 15.36 -2.99 9.89
CA SER A 138 13.90 -3.05 10.09
C SER A 138 13.12 -2.72 8.83
N TYR A 139 13.67 -1.89 7.94
CA TYR A 139 13.04 -1.62 6.64
C TYR A 139 13.10 -2.85 5.72
N ARG A 140 14.22 -3.59 5.72
CA ARG A 140 14.35 -4.86 4.98
C ARG A 140 13.39 -5.92 5.50
N ASN A 141 13.26 -6.05 6.83
CA ASN A 141 12.25 -6.91 7.45
C ASN A 141 10.83 -6.51 7.01
N MET A 142 10.53 -5.21 7.00
CA MET A 142 9.23 -4.70 6.56
C MET A 142 8.93 -5.07 5.10
N CYS A 143 9.89 -4.87 4.18
CA CYS A 143 9.70 -5.23 2.77
C CYS A 143 9.51 -6.74 2.58
N HIS A 144 10.28 -7.57 3.29
CA HIS A 144 10.11 -9.03 3.28
C HIS A 144 8.74 -9.46 3.83
N PHE A 145 8.33 -8.89 4.97
CA PHE A 145 7.06 -9.16 5.61
C PHE A 145 5.87 -8.78 4.71
N ASN A 146 5.89 -7.58 4.12
CA ASN A 146 4.85 -7.14 3.20
C ASN A 146 4.86 -7.95 1.90
N SER A 147 6.00 -8.47 1.45
CA SER A 147 6.07 -9.32 0.25
C SER A 147 5.48 -10.72 0.48
N GLY A 148 5.63 -11.30 1.68
CA GLY A 148 5.44 -12.74 1.89
C GLY A 148 4.57 -13.15 3.06
N TYR A 149 4.35 -12.30 4.06
CA TYR A 149 3.83 -12.74 5.37
C TYR A 149 2.60 -11.99 5.87
N PHE A 150 2.33 -10.76 5.42
CA PHE A 150 1.17 -9.99 5.91
C PHE A 150 -0.16 -10.74 5.69
N TYR A 151 -0.35 -11.34 4.50
CA TYR A 151 -1.55 -12.10 4.12
C TYR A 151 -1.67 -13.47 4.81
N ARG A 152 -0.59 -13.91 5.49
CA ARG A 152 -0.51 -15.17 6.26
C ARG A 152 -0.81 -14.96 7.74
N GLN A 153 -0.87 -13.72 8.20
CA GLN A 153 -1.14 -13.41 9.60
C GLN A 153 -2.51 -13.93 10.02
N LYS A 154 -2.59 -14.50 11.24
CA LYS A 154 -3.78 -15.21 11.75
C LYS A 154 -5.07 -14.42 11.55
N ARG A 155 -5.04 -13.12 11.83
CA ARG A 155 -6.20 -12.23 11.68
C ARG A 155 -6.60 -12.02 10.21
N LEU A 156 -5.63 -11.98 9.30
CA LEU A 156 -5.94 -11.76 7.88
C LEU A 156 -6.56 -13.00 7.23
N LEU A 157 -6.39 -14.19 7.82
CA LEU A 157 -7.07 -15.42 7.36
C LEU A 157 -8.60 -15.34 7.46
N ASP A 158 -9.14 -14.43 8.28
CA ASP A 158 -10.57 -14.21 8.41
C ASP A 158 -11.16 -13.44 7.21
N TYR A 159 -10.31 -12.81 6.37
CA TYR A 159 -10.71 -11.90 5.30
C TYR A 159 -10.34 -12.39 3.89
N GLU A 160 -11.14 -11.97 2.91
CA GLU A 160 -10.88 -12.17 1.48
C GLU A 160 -10.18 -10.95 0.87
N TRP A 161 -10.50 -9.74 1.34
CA TRP A 161 -9.96 -8.50 0.80
C TRP A 161 -9.23 -7.67 1.85
N TYR A 162 -8.23 -6.92 1.41
CA TYR A 162 -7.53 -5.96 2.25
C TYR A 162 -7.43 -4.62 1.53
N PHE A 163 -7.45 -3.55 2.32
CA PHE A 163 -7.01 -2.22 1.90
C PHE A 163 -5.84 -1.82 2.78
N ARG A 164 -4.64 -1.80 2.19
CA ARG A 164 -3.42 -1.34 2.86
C ARG A 164 -3.45 0.17 3.05
N VAL A 165 -3.17 0.60 4.28
CA VAL A 165 -3.08 2.00 4.69
C VAL A 165 -1.78 2.18 5.45
N GLU A 166 -0.94 3.12 5.03
CA GLU A 166 0.28 3.52 5.77
C GLU A 166 0.01 4.74 6.66
N PRO A 167 0.87 5.01 7.66
CA PRO A 167 0.92 6.30 8.34
C PRO A 167 1.26 7.45 7.37
N ASP A 168 0.92 8.68 7.75
CA ASP A 168 1.25 9.91 7.02
C ASP A 168 0.76 9.97 5.55
N VAL A 169 -0.39 9.34 5.26
CA VAL A 169 -1.10 9.44 3.97
C VAL A 169 -2.29 10.40 4.03
N GLU A 170 -2.70 10.90 2.85
CA GLU A 170 -3.90 11.71 2.70
C GLU A 170 -4.77 11.20 1.55
N TYR A 171 -6.04 10.90 1.85
CA TYR A 171 -7.12 10.66 0.89
C TYR A 171 -7.81 12.00 0.60
N MET A 172 -7.60 12.50 -0.61
CA MET A 172 -7.97 13.86 -0.99
C MET A 172 -9.36 13.96 -1.60
N CYS A 173 -10.01 12.84 -1.93
CA CYS A 173 -11.33 12.78 -2.57
C CYS A 173 -12.25 11.82 -1.80
N ASP A 174 -13.56 12.04 -1.88
CA ASP A 174 -14.54 11.12 -1.32
C ASP A 174 -14.68 9.85 -2.17
N PHE A 175 -14.85 8.72 -1.49
CA PHE A 175 -15.17 7.44 -2.09
C PHE A 175 -16.69 7.37 -2.25
N MET A 176 -17.16 7.43 -3.50
CA MET A 176 -18.61 7.39 -3.81
C MET A 176 -19.16 5.97 -3.97
N TYR A 177 -18.32 4.96 -3.72
CA TYR A 177 -18.63 3.55 -3.84
C TYR A 177 -17.71 2.76 -2.90
N ASP A 178 -18.07 1.51 -2.66
CA ASP A 178 -17.24 0.55 -1.96
C ASP A 178 -16.15 0.01 -2.93
N PRO A 179 -14.85 0.26 -2.69
CA PRO A 179 -13.80 -0.21 -3.58
C PRO A 179 -13.71 -1.73 -3.61
N PHE A 180 -14.05 -2.43 -2.52
CA PHE A 180 -14.07 -3.90 -2.49
C PHE A 180 -15.18 -4.45 -3.38
N GLU A 181 -16.39 -3.89 -3.27
CA GLU A 181 -17.53 -4.29 -4.11
C GLU A 181 -17.23 -4.02 -5.58
N LEU A 182 -16.61 -2.86 -5.89
CA LEU A 182 -16.21 -2.54 -7.25
C LEU A 182 -15.25 -3.59 -7.82
N LEU A 183 -14.21 -3.96 -7.07
CA LEU A 183 -13.24 -4.96 -7.56
C LEU A 183 -13.92 -6.31 -7.77
N ARG A 184 -14.68 -6.80 -6.78
CA ARG A 184 -15.38 -8.10 -6.88
C ARG A 184 -16.37 -8.13 -8.05
N THR A 185 -17.23 -7.12 -8.19
CA THR A 185 -18.28 -7.10 -9.22
C THR A 185 -17.74 -6.92 -10.63
N ASN A 186 -16.53 -6.36 -10.79
CA ASN A 186 -15.87 -6.14 -12.08
C ASN A 186 -14.76 -7.16 -12.36
N ASN A 187 -14.72 -8.28 -11.64
CA ASN A 187 -13.69 -9.33 -11.77
C ASN A 187 -12.26 -8.78 -11.73
N LYS A 188 -12.01 -7.83 -10.83
CA LYS A 188 -10.69 -7.30 -10.53
C LYS A 188 -10.17 -7.97 -9.27
N THR A 189 -8.84 -8.06 -9.15
CA THR A 189 -8.16 -8.72 -8.03
C THR A 189 -7.30 -7.73 -7.26
N TYR A 190 -6.75 -6.72 -7.92
CA TYR A 190 -5.85 -5.74 -7.31
C TYR A 190 -6.12 -4.34 -7.86
N GLY A 191 -6.00 -3.34 -7.01
CA GLY A 191 -6.20 -1.94 -7.35
C GLY A 191 -5.14 -1.02 -6.75
N PHE A 192 -4.66 -0.08 -7.57
CA PHE A 192 -3.62 0.89 -7.21
C PHE A 192 -4.00 2.32 -7.62
N THR A 193 -3.29 3.31 -7.07
CA THR A 193 -3.43 4.73 -7.44
C THR A 193 -2.17 5.31 -8.10
N ILE A 194 -0.99 4.98 -7.60
CA ILE A 194 0.29 5.51 -8.10
C ILE A 194 1.14 4.36 -8.67
N THR A 195 1.85 4.64 -9.77
CA THR A 195 2.88 3.75 -10.30
C THR A 195 4.10 4.57 -10.72
N ILE A 196 5.30 4.12 -10.34
CA ILE A 196 6.57 4.84 -10.49
C ILE A 196 7.70 3.84 -10.78
N PRO A 197 8.86 4.29 -11.30
CA PRO A 197 10.03 3.45 -11.38
C PRO A 197 10.69 3.31 -10.01
N GLU A 198 11.28 2.14 -9.77
CA GLU A 198 12.19 1.88 -8.66
C GLU A 198 13.61 2.41 -8.96
N TYR A 199 14.42 2.55 -7.92
CA TYR A 199 15.84 2.81 -8.05
C TYR A 199 16.61 1.50 -8.25
N GLN A 200 17.31 1.36 -9.39
CA GLN A 200 18.13 0.18 -9.75
C GLN A 200 19.07 -0.26 -8.61
N ASP A 201 19.70 0.68 -7.90
CA ASP A 201 20.63 0.38 -6.80
C ASP A 201 19.99 -0.41 -5.64
N THR A 202 18.66 -0.41 -5.54
CA THR A 202 17.93 -1.16 -4.50
C THR A 202 17.64 -2.61 -4.87
N ILE A 203 17.63 -2.91 -6.17
CA ILE A 203 17.17 -4.19 -6.75
C ILE A 203 18.08 -4.70 -7.90
N PRO A 204 19.42 -4.60 -7.82
CA PRO A 204 20.29 -4.89 -8.95
C PRO A 204 20.15 -6.31 -9.52
N THR A 205 19.81 -7.32 -8.70
CA THR A 205 19.63 -8.72 -9.16
C THR A 205 18.18 -9.22 -9.11
N LEU A 206 17.21 -8.35 -8.78
CA LEU A 206 15.80 -8.75 -8.70
C LEU A 206 15.31 -9.30 -10.04
N TRP A 207 15.56 -8.60 -11.15
CA TRP A 207 15.07 -9.03 -12.45
C TRP A 207 15.73 -10.33 -12.93
N ASP A 208 17.04 -10.50 -12.72
CA ASP A 208 17.73 -11.74 -13.07
C ASP A 208 17.12 -12.95 -12.33
N THR A 209 16.76 -12.75 -11.05
CA THR A 209 16.06 -13.76 -10.25
C THR A 209 14.65 -14.03 -10.78
N VAL A 210 13.95 -13.00 -11.26
CA VAL A 210 12.63 -13.13 -11.91
C VAL A 210 12.73 -13.89 -13.24
N GLU A 211 13.77 -13.64 -14.05
CA GLU A 211 14.00 -14.38 -15.30
C GLU A 211 14.32 -15.86 -15.05
N ASP A 212 15.05 -16.17 -13.98
CA ASP A 212 15.27 -17.55 -13.51
C ASP A 212 13.95 -18.20 -13.08
N PHE A 213 13.09 -17.50 -12.33
CA PHE A 213 11.75 -17.97 -11.99
C PHE A 213 10.90 -18.26 -13.23
N ILE A 214 10.82 -17.31 -14.18
CA ILE A 214 10.08 -17.47 -15.46
C ILE A 214 10.54 -18.72 -16.19
N SER A 215 11.85 -18.98 -16.22
CA SER A 215 12.45 -20.12 -16.91
C SER A 215 12.14 -21.45 -16.21
N LYS A 216 12.13 -21.46 -14.87
CA LYS A 216 11.90 -22.67 -14.05
C LYS A 216 10.42 -23.01 -13.88
N PHE A 217 9.55 -22.00 -13.86
CA PHE A 217 8.13 -22.15 -13.56
C PHE A 217 7.21 -21.51 -14.61
N PRO A 218 7.37 -21.81 -15.92
CA PRO A 218 6.57 -21.20 -16.97
C PRO A 218 5.07 -21.50 -16.81
N GLN A 219 4.70 -22.58 -16.12
CA GLN A 219 3.30 -22.93 -15.84
C GLN A 219 2.56 -21.94 -14.93
N HIS A 220 3.28 -21.11 -14.17
CA HIS A 220 2.67 -20.10 -13.30
C HIS A 220 2.40 -18.77 -14.01
N LEU A 221 2.93 -18.58 -15.22
CA LEU A 221 2.70 -17.36 -15.97
C LEU A 221 1.29 -17.33 -16.55
N HIS A 222 0.59 -16.22 -16.32
CA HIS A 222 -0.71 -16.03 -16.94
C HIS A 222 -0.54 -15.75 -18.44
N PRO A 223 -1.37 -16.34 -19.34
CA PRO A 223 -1.23 -16.12 -20.79
C PRO A 223 -1.54 -14.68 -21.23
N ASN A 224 -2.37 -13.94 -20.49
CA ASN A 224 -2.68 -12.51 -20.69
C ASN A 224 -2.00 -11.64 -19.62
N ASN A 225 -0.75 -11.95 -19.27
CA ASN A 225 -0.01 -11.18 -18.28
C ASN A 225 0.42 -9.80 -18.82
N ALA A 226 0.97 -8.96 -17.96
CA ALA A 226 1.48 -7.61 -18.26
C ALA A 226 3.03 -7.58 -18.38
N TYR A 227 3.66 -8.61 -18.95
CA TYR A 227 5.12 -8.64 -19.15
C TYR A 227 5.68 -7.41 -19.88
N ASP A 228 4.95 -6.92 -20.90
CA ASP A 228 5.34 -5.73 -21.67
C ASP A 228 5.33 -4.46 -20.81
N PHE A 229 4.47 -4.38 -19.78
CA PHE A 229 4.50 -3.25 -18.84
C PHE A 229 5.83 -3.19 -18.09
N LEU A 230 6.42 -4.36 -17.77
CA LEU A 230 7.69 -4.47 -17.03
C LEU A 230 8.92 -4.29 -17.92
N THR A 231 8.84 -4.56 -19.23
CA THR A 231 10.05 -4.70 -20.08
C THR A 231 10.13 -3.75 -21.26
N THR A 232 9.03 -3.10 -21.66
CA THR A 232 9.08 -2.11 -22.73
C THR A 232 9.86 -0.86 -22.31
N ASN A 233 10.70 -0.36 -23.22
CA ASN A 233 11.53 0.83 -23.00
C ASN A 233 11.09 2.02 -23.88
N ASP A 234 9.82 2.03 -24.30
CA ASP A 234 9.27 3.11 -25.12
C ASP A 234 9.33 4.45 -24.39
N SER A 235 9.89 5.44 -25.07
CA SER A 235 10.12 6.80 -24.54
C SER A 235 9.10 7.83 -25.01
N ASP A 236 8.41 7.53 -26.12
CA ASP A 236 7.54 8.48 -26.85
C ASP A 236 6.33 8.92 -26.03
N VAL A 237 5.89 8.08 -25.08
CA VAL A 237 4.73 8.34 -24.21
C VAL A 237 5.15 8.98 -22.87
N PHE A 238 6.44 9.28 -22.68
CA PHE A 238 7.04 9.48 -21.36
C PHE A 238 7.94 10.72 -21.22
N PHE A 239 7.75 11.74 -22.06
CA PHE A 239 8.62 12.93 -22.10
C PHE A 239 10.12 12.58 -22.22
N HIS A 240 10.44 11.41 -22.79
CA HIS A 240 11.79 10.85 -22.87
C HIS A 240 12.52 10.69 -21.53
N THR A 241 11.79 10.52 -20.42
CA THR A 241 12.40 10.20 -19.12
C THR A 241 12.52 8.68 -18.94
N HIS A 242 13.68 8.21 -18.45
CA HIS A 242 13.92 6.80 -18.21
C HIS A 242 14.57 6.62 -16.83
N ALA A 243 14.15 5.58 -16.12
CA ALA A 243 14.91 5.09 -14.98
C ALA A 243 16.14 4.33 -15.50
N HIS A 244 17.25 4.47 -14.81
CA HIS A 244 18.42 3.64 -15.05
C HIS A 244 18.06 2.17 -14.78
N SER A 245 18.49 1.26 -15.66
CA SER A 245 18.35 -0.18 -15.50
C SER A 245 19.47 -0.89 -16.23
N ASP A 246 20.05 -1.91 -15.59
CA ASP A 246 21.07 -2.79 -16.18
C ASP A 246 20.47 -4.05 -16.79
N SER A 247 19.14 -4.20 -16.75
CA SER A 247 18.40 -5.40 -17.18
C SER A 247 17.26 -5.03 -18.14
N LYS A 248 16.45 -6.03 -18.54
CA LYS A 248 15.22 -5.75 -19.31
C LYS A 248 14.14 -5.09 -18.46
N TYR A 249 14.20 -5.20 -17.13
CA TYR A 249 13.21 -4.55 -16.28
C TYR A 249 13.33 -3.03 -16.43
N ASN A 250 12.22 -2.37 -16.72
CA ASN A 250 12.18 -0.92 -16.89
C ASN A 250 11.92 -0.16 -15.57
N MET A 251 12.02 -0.87 -14.44
CA MET A 251 11.84 -0.42 -13.05
C MET A 251 10.40 -0.09 -12.63
N CYS A 252 9.40 -0.14 -13.53
CA CYS A 252 8.03 0.25 -13.18
C CYS A 252 7.33 -0.70 -12.22
N HIS A 253 6.74 -0.13 -11.17
CA HIS A 253 5.94 -0.85 -10.19
C HIS A 253 4.74 -0.02 -9.73
N PHE A 254 3.69 -0.68 -9.24
CA PHE A 254 2.60 -0.09 -8.48
C PHE A 254 3.10 0.25 -7.07
N TRP A 255 2.76 1.43 -6.58
CA TRP A 255 3.28 1.93 -5.32
C TRP A 255 2.46 1.39 -4.14
N SER A 256 2.98 0.35 -3.50
CA SER A 256 2.25 -0.53 -2.57
C SER A 256 1.81 0.09 -1.25
N ASN A 257 2.10 1.36 -0.95
CA ASN A 257 1.53 2.01 0.23
C ASN A 257 0.00 2.24 0.11
N PHE A 258 -0.52 2.26 -1.13
CA PHE A 258 -1.95 2.12 -1.41
C PHE A 258 -2.17 0.82 -2.18
N GLU A 259 -2.93 -0.11 -1.60
CA GLU A 259 -3.38 -1.32 -2.27
C GLU A 259 -4.78 -1.67 -1.81
N VAL A 260 -5.68 -1.94 -2.76
CA VAL A 260 -6.92 -2.69 -2.47
C VAL A 260 -6.82 -4.00 -3.22
N GLY A 261 -6.72 -5.12 -2.52
CA GLY A 261 -6.40 -6.40 -3.12
C GLY A 261 -7.17 -7.57 -2.53
N ASN A 262 -7.32 -8.62 -3.33
CA ASN A 262 -7.81 -9.91 -2.89
C ASN A 262 -6.63 -10.75 -2.36
N LEU A 263 -6.75 -11.22 -1.11
CA LEU A 263 -5.71 -11.98 -0.42
C LEU A 263 -5.46 -13.36 -1.06
N ASP A 264 -6.41 -13.92 -1.80
CA ASP A 264 -6.26 -15.23 -2.44
C ASP A 264 -5.23 -15.24 -3.56
N PHE A 265 -4.97 -14.09 -4.20
CA PHE A 265 -3.86 -13.96 -5.13
C PHE A 265 -2.53 -14.29 -4.43
N PHE A 266 -2.30 -13.67 -3.27
CA PHE A 266 -1.06 -13.83 -2.51
C PHE A 266 -0.97 -15.21 -1.84
N ARG A 267 -2.10 -15.81 -1.49
CA ARG A 267 -2.18 -17.18 -0.95
C ARG A 267 -2.08 -18.26 -2.02
N GLY A 268 -2.23 -17.90 -3.29
CA GLY A 268 -2.22 -18.82 -4.41
C GLY A 268 -0.86 -19.47 -4.64
N GLU A 269 -0.88 -20.67 -5.22
CA GLU A 269 0.32 -21.47 -5.50
C GLU A 269 1.38 -20.70 -6.31
N ALA A 270 0.94 -19.96 -7.34
CA ALA A 270 1.83 -19.20 -8.21
C ALA A 270 2.59 -18.10 -7.46
N TYR A 271 1.90 -17.29 -6.64
CA TYR A 271 2.54 -16.23 -5.87
C TYR A 271 3.39 -16.81 -4.74
N GLY A 272 2.94 -17.90 -4.10
CA GLY A 272 3.73 -18.64 -3.11
C GLY A 272 5.06 -19.12 -3.68
N ALA A 273 5.03 -19.81 -4.83
CA ALA A 273 6.25 -20.28 -5.50
C ALA A 273 7.17 -19.14 -5.94
N TYR A 274 6.58 -18.02 -6.41
CA TYR A 274 7.33 -16.82 -6.77
C TYR A 274 8.03 -16.18 -5.56
N PHE A 275 7.30 -15.96 -4.47
CA PHE A 275 7.86 -15.40 -3.25
C PHE A 275 8.94 -16.32 -2.66
N ASP A 276 8.69 -17.62 -2.57
CA ASP A 276 9.66 -18.59 -2.05
C ASP A 276 10.95 -18.59 -2.89
N HIS A 277 10.82 -18.45 -4.21
CA HIS A 277 11.99 -18.33 -5.09
C HIS A 277 12.82 -17.07 -4.80
N LEU A 278 12.16 -15.92 -4.63
CA LEU A 278 12.84 -14.67 -4.27
C LEU A 278 13.43 -14.70 -2.86
N ASP A 279 12.73 -15.29 -1.90
CA ASP A 279 13.18 -15.43 -0.51
C ASP A 279 14.46 -16.27 -0.43
N GLN A 280 14.54 -17.38 -1.19
CA GLN A 280 15.74 -18.21 -1.26
C GLN A 280 16.94 -17.48 -1.91
N ALA A 281 16.70 -16.55 -2.84
CA ALA A 281 17.76 -15.72 -3.41
C ALA A 281 18.35 -14.74 -2.37
N GLY A 282 17.58 -14.37 -1.35
CA GLY A 282 18.03 -13.55 -0.22
C GLY A 282 18.16 -12.05 -0.53
N GLY A 283 17.65 -11.58 -1.68
CA GLY A 283 17.78 -10.19 -2.11
C GLY A 283 17.05 -9.17 -1.23
N PHE A 284 16.07 -9.57 -0.43
CA PHE A 284 15.50 -8.71 0.63
C PHE A 284 16.54 -8.27 1.67
N TYR A 285 17.60 -9.07 1.87
CA TYR A 285 18.61 -8.88 2.91
C TYR A 285 19.99 -8.58 2.35
N TYR A 286 20.37 -9.16 1.22
CA TYR A 286 21.65 -8.87 0.56
C TYR A 286 21.56 -7.65 -0.38
N GLU A 287 20.35 -7.19 -0.69
CA GLU A 287 19.99 -5.95 -1.39
C GLU A 287 18.80 -5.31 -0.65
N ARG A 288 18.09 -4.35 -1.25
CA ARG A 288 16.93 -3.68 -0.63
C ARG A 288 15.67 -3.97 -1.44
N TRP A 289 15.34 -5.23 -1.71
CA TRP A 289 14.12 -5.52 -2.48
C TRP A 289 12.88 -5.01 -1.74
N GLY A 290 12.18 -4.08 -2.36
CA GLY A 290 10.94 -3.51 -1.83
C GLY A 290 9.76 -4.42 -2.13
N ASP A 291 8.75 -4.42 -1.27
CA ASP A 291 7.49 -5.11 -1.53
C ASP A 291 6.77 -4.55 -2.76
N ALA A 292 6.89 -3.24 -3.03
CA ALA A 292 6.26 -2.60 -4.18
C ALA A 292 6.68 -3.21 -5.54
N PRO A 293 7.98 -3.30 -5.90
CA PRO A 293 8.39 -4.02 -7.11
C PRO A 293 8.10 -5.52 -7.05
N VAL A 294 8.22 -6.18 -5.89
CA VAL A 294 7.92 -7.62 -5.77
C VAL A 294 6.46 -7.93 -6.06
N HIS A 295 5.53 -7.21 -5.43
CA HIS A 295 4.09 -7.31 -5.69
C HIS A 295 3.78 -7.03 -7.14
N SER A 296 4.34 -5.95 -7.69
CA SER A 296 4.04 -5.49 -9.05
C SER A 296 4.48 -6.49 -10.10
N ILE A 297 5.69 -7.05 -9.97
CA ILE A 297 6.18 -8.09 -10.87
C ILE A 297 5.33 -9.36 -10.72
N GLY A 298 5.04 -9.79 -9.49
CA GLY A 298 4.18 -10.94 -9.24
C GLY A 298 2.79 -10.79 -9.88
N LEU A 299 2.12 -9.66 -9.64
CA LEU A 299 0.83 -9.32 -10.25
C LEU A 299 0.93 -9.28 -11.77
N ALA A 300 1.93 -8.59 -12.31
CA ALA A 300 2.09 -8.41 -13.75
C ALA A 300 2.46 -9.71 -14.48
N LEU A 301 3.01 -10.73 -13.82
CA LEU A 301 3.37 -12.01 -14.45
C LEU A 301 2.34 -13.12 -14.23
N LEU A 302 1.76 -13.17 -13.02
CA LEU A 302 0.98 -14.32 -12.53
C LEU A 302 -0.53 -14.11 -12.64
N LEU A 303 -0.98 -12.87 -12.83
CA LEU A 303 -2.39 -12.51 -12.93
C LEU A 303 -2.75 -12.11 -14.37
N ASP A 304 -4.03 -12.21 -14.71
CA ASP A 304 -4.58 -11.52 -15.88
C ASP A 304 -4.38 -10.00 -15.73
N ARG A 305 -3.73 -9.35 -16.70
CA ARG A 305 -3.54 -7.90 -16.65
C ARG A 305 -4.86 -7.13 -16.57
N ASP A 306 -5.94 -7.69 -17.11
CA ASP A 306 -7.27 -7.08 -17.07
C ASP A 306 -7.91 -7.17 -15.67
N ALA A 307 -7.37 -8.00 -14.77
CA ALA A 307 -7.81 -8.06 -13.36
C ALA A 307 -7.14 -7.00 -12.47
N ILE A 308 -6.20 -6.21 -13.00
CA ILE A 308 -5.54 -5.12 -12.28
C ILE A 308 -6.24 -3.80 -12.61
N HIS A 309 -6.68 -3.07 -11.57
CA HIS A 309 -7.45 -1.84 -11.67
C HIS A 309 -6.62 -0.61 -11.28
N HIS A 310 -6.71 0.46 -12.07
CA HIS A 310 -6.16 1.76 -11.70
C HIS A 310 -7.30 2.67 -11.22
N PHE A 311 -7.28 3.03 -9.94
CA PHE A 311 -8.23 3.96 -9.32
C PHE A 311 -7.90 5.41 -9.65
N GLU A 312 -8.21 5.84 -10.87
CA GLU A 312 -7.94 7.22 -11.33
C GLU A 312 -8.74 8.30 -10.59
N ASP A 313 -9.81 7.91 -9.91
CA ASP A 313 -10.81 8.77 -9.30
C ASP A 313 -10.66 8.82 -7.76
N ILE A 314 -9.60 8.22 -7.21
CA ILE A 314 -9.19 8.33 -5.81
C ILE A 314 -7.97 9.25 -5.73
N GLY A 315 -8.15 10.43 -5.16
CA GLY A 315 -7.03 11.32 -4.84
C GLY A 315 -6.26 10.78 -3.64
N TYR A 316 -4.96 10.54 -3.82
CA TYR A 316 -4.10 9.94 -2.81
C TYR A 316 -2.73 10.61 -2.76
N TYR A 317 -2.22 10.85 -1.55
CA TYR A 317 -0.89 11.41 -1.31
C TYR A 317 -0.17 10.58 -0.27
N HIS A 318 1.08 10.25 -0.58
CA HIS A 318 2.08 9.74 0.34
C HIS A 318 3.38 10.42 -0.06
N ALA A 319 4.11 11.02 0.88
CA ALA A 319 5.27 11.83 0.51
C ALA A 319 6.30 11.02 -0.33
N PRO A 320 6.87 11.60 -1.40
CA PRO A 320 6.66 12.95 -1.91
C PRO A 320 5.59 13.05 -3.02
N TYR A 321 4.86 11.97 -3.34
CA TYR A 321 4.07 11.85 -4.55
C TYR A 321 2.57 11.88 -4.30
N MET A 322 1.82 12.39 -5.27
CA MET A 322 0.37 12.34 -5.26
C MET A 322 -0.20 11.86 -6.59
N ALA A 323 -1.33 11.16 -6.51
CA ALA A 323 -2.28 10.97 -7.60
C ALA A 323 -3.51 11.84 -7.35
N CYS A 324 -3.98 12.52 -8.39
CA CYS A 324 -5.20 13.32 -8.31
C CYS A 324 -6.01 13.19 -9.61
N PRO A 325 -7.33 12.97 -9.52
CA PRO A 325 -8.18 12.87 -10.70
C PRO A 325 -8.02 14.10 -11.59
N GLN A 326 -7.78 13.93 -12.90
CA GLN A 326 -7.55 15.07 -13.80
C GLN A 326 -8.86 15.75 -14.24
N SER A 327 -9.99 15.02 -14.22
CA SER A 327 -11.30 15.56 -14.57
C SER A 327 -11.80 16.53 -13.50
N ARG A 328 -12.13 17.77 -13.92
CA ARG A 328 -12.75 18.78 -13.04
C ARG A 328 -14.11 18.33 -12.51
N GLU A 329 -14.86 17.57 -13.30
CA GLU A 329 -16.15 17.04 -12.89
C GLU A 329 -15.96 16.02 -11.76
N VAL A 330 -15.03 15.08 -11.91
CA VAL A 330 -14.69 14.10 -10.85
C VAL A 330 -14.22 14.83 -9.60
N GLN A 331 -13.32 15.82 -9.74
CA GLN A 331 -12.85 16.62 -8.61
C GLN A 331 -14.00 17.33 -7.88
N SER A 332 -14.94 17.93 -8.62
CA SER A 332 -16.06 18.66 -8.04
C SER A 332 -17.05 17.71 -7.35
N VAL A 333 -17.42 16.62 -8.02
CA VAL A 333 -18.41 15.66 -7.53
C VAL A 333 -17.88 14.93 -6.30
N LYS A 334 -16.62 14.46 -6.34
CA LYS A 334 -15.95 13.78 -5.22
C LYS A 334 -15.33 14.72 -4.19
N ARG A 335 -15.61 16.03 -4.27
CA ARG A 335 -15.15 17.07 -3.32
C ARG A 335 -13.64 16.99 -3.06
N CYS A 336 -12.86 16.81 -4.12
CA CYS A 336 -11.42 16.63 -4.04
C CYS A 336 -10.69 17.90 -3.58
N ILE A 337 -9.72 17.75 -2.68
CA ILE A 337 -8.80 18.81 -2.24
C ILE A 337 -7.36 18.39 -2.55
N CYS A 338 -6.99 18.44 -3.83
CA CYS A 338 -5.65 18.06 -4.26
C CYS A 338 -4.65 19.21 -4.10
N ARG A 339 -3.54 18.95 -3.41
CA ARG A 339 -2.40 19.87 -3.30
C ARG A 339 -1.32 19.59 -4.33
N LYS A 340 -1.56 19.99 -5.59
CA LYS A 340 -0.63 19.74 -6.71
C LYS A 340 0.77 20.32 -6.53
N PHE A 341 0.91 21.31 -5.66
CA PHE A 341 2.18 21.98 -5.35
C PHE A 341 2.44 21.94 -3.86
N ASP A 342 3.71 21.77 -3.47
CA ASP A 342 4.14 21.94 -2.08
C ASP A 342 4.35 23.42 -1.73
N GLU A 343 4.78 23.67 -0.48
CA GLU A 343 5.05 25.02 0.04
C GLU A 343 6.15 25.77 -0.73
N ASN A 344 7.01 25.04 -1.45
CA ASN A 344 8.09 25.59 -2.27
C ASN A 344 7.69 25.77 -3.74
N GLY A 345 6.46 25.41 -4.11
CA GLY A 345 5.95 25.48 -5.49
C GLY A 345 6.39 24.31 -6.37
N GLU A 346 6.91 23.22 -5.80
CA GLU A 346 7.25 22.01 -6.57
C GLU A 346 6.00 21.18 -6.86
N HIS A 347 5.84 20.76 -8.12
CA HIS A 347 4.72 19.91 -8.51
C HIS A 347 4.90 18.49 -7.96
N LYS A 348 3.92 17.98 -7.20
CA LYS A 348 3.98 16.64 -6.58
C LYS A 348 3.11 15.60 -7.30
N GLY A 349 2.29 16.02 -8.25
CA GLY A 349 1.45 15.13 -9.04
C GLY A 349 2.25 14.22 -9.95
N VAL A 350 2.10 12.91 -9.78
CA VAL A 350 2.75 11.85 -10.57
C VAL A 350 1.74 11.03 -11.38
N ASP A 351 0.60 11.62 -11.76
CA ASP A 351 -0.37 10.91 -12.60
C ASP A 351 0.22 10.65 -14.00
N VAL A 352 0.39 11.68 -14.81
CA VAL A 352 0.98 11.58 -16.16
C VAL A 352 2.35 12.27 -16.26
N MET A 353 2.81 12.87 -15.17
CA MET A 353 4.09 13.60 -15.13
C MET A 353 5.21 12.69 -14.63
N PRO A 354 6.48 12.89 -15.05
CA PRO A 354 7.60 12.16 -14.50
C PRO A 354 7.68 12.27 -12.97
N PRO A 355 8.02 11.19 -12.25
CA PRO A 355 8.43 9.89 -12.76
C PRO A 355 7.28 8.86 -12.85
N SER A 356 6.12 9.18 -13.43
CA SER A 356 4.97 8.25 -13.46
C SER A 356 5.07 7.11 -14.47
N CYS A 357 4.90 5.86 -14.05
CA CYS A 357 4.74 4.70 -14.93
C CYS A 357 3.33 4.52 -15.53
N LEU A 358 2.39 5.42 -15.23
CA LEU A 358 0.98 5.23 -15.57
C LEU A 358 0.68 5.22 -17.08
N PRO A 359 1.32 6.06 -17.92
CA PRO A 359 1.13 5.97 -19.37
C PRO A 359 1.59 4.62 -19.94
N ARG A 360 2.61 4.00 -19.36
CA ARG A 360 3.08 2.65 -19.73
C ARG A 360 2.04 1.61 -19.33
N TRP A 361 1.48 1.71 -18.13
CA TRP A 361 0.38 0.85 -17.69
C TRP A 361 -0.84 0.94 -18.62
N TRP A 362 -1.20 2.15 -19.07
CA TRP A 362 -2.29 2.34 -20.02
C TRP A 362 -2.07 1.69 -21.38
N ARG A 363 -0.83 1.66 -21.86
CA ARG A 363 -0.49 1.08 -23.15
C ARG A 363 -0.29 -0.44 -23.10
N TYR A 364 0.34 -0.95 -22.04
CA TYR A 364 0.82 -2.34 -21.99
C TYR A 364 0.15 -3.21 -20.91
N GLY A 365 -0.49 -2.59 -19.92
CA GLY A 365 -1.26 -3.28 -18.87
C GLY A 365 -2.75 -3.47 -19.24
N GLY A 366 -3.59 -3.63 -18.23
CA GLY A 366 -5.07 -3.66 -18.37
C GLY A 366 -5.72 -2.27 -18.43
N GLY A 367 -4.93 -1.23 -18.73
CA GLY A 367 -5.34 0.17 -18.61
C GLY A 367 -6.29 0.67 -19.70
N LYS A 368 -6.62 1.96 -19.64
CA LYS A 368 -7.62 2.59 -20.52
C LYS A 368 -7.22 2.53 -21.98
N LYS A 369 -8.12 2.01 -22.82
CA LYS A 369 -8.02 2.17 -24.28
C LYS A 369 -8.35 3.61 -24.64
N PHE A 370 -7.31 4.42 -24.87
CA PHE A 370 -7.44 5.74 -25.49
C PHE A 370 -7.59 5.54 -26.99
N LEU A 371 -8.74 5.03 -27.41
CA LEU A 371 -9.09 5.01 -28.82
C LEU A 371 -9.29 6.46 -29.25
N ASN A 372 -8.24 7.08 -29.80
CA ASN A 372 -8.49 8.01 -30.89
C ASN A 372 -8.77 7.13 -32.11
N GLU A 373 -10.04 6.71 -32.23
CA GLU A 373 -10.58 5.87 -33.32
C GLU A 373 -10.56 6.57 -34.69
N ASN A 374 -9.93 7.74 -34.79
CA ASN A 374 -9.84 8.51 -36.02
C ASN A 374 -8.48 8.29 -36.69
N ASP A 375 -8.52 7.74 -37.90
CA ASP A 375 -7.41 7.80 -38.85
C ASP A 375 -7.19 9.26 -39.28
N TYR A 376 -6.34 9.98 -38.57
CA TYR A 376 -5.84 11.26 -39.06
C TYR A 376 -4.84 11.01 -40.18
N SER A 377 -5.27 11.21 -41.43
CA SER A 377 -4.35 11.42 -42.55
C SER A 377 -3.84 12.85 -42.49
N PHE A 378 -2.56 13.04 -42.19
CA PHE A 378 -1.87 14.32 -42.35
C PHE A 378 -1.38 14.51 -43.78
#